data_AF-A0A370ICI7-F1
#
_entry.id   AF-A0A370ICI7-F1
#
_cell.length_a   1.000
_cell.length_b   1.000
_cell.length_c   1.000
_cell.angle_alpha   90.00
_cell.angle_beta   90.00
_cell.angle_gamma   90.00
#
_symmetry.space_group_name_H-M   'P 1'
#
loop_
_entity.id
_entity.type
_entity.pdbx_description
1 polymer ?
#
loop_
_entity_poly.entity_id
_entity_poly.type
_entity_poly.pdbx_seq_one_letter_code
_entity_poly.pdbx_strand_id
1 'polypeptide(L)'
;MDISAALAALARERCPQWADWIWAGNAYDWRPLRRFDVVRTGLEYVPERDREQFLAHLFEFLVATSGRLVIGMFSEEADQDLPQRQVIECDYVMGGSLAEPHSHPALRRKAFGIDAR
;
A
#
# COMPACT_ATOMS: atom_id res chain seq x y z
N MET A 1 -9.56 -1.58 4.40
CA MET A 1 -9.35 -1.80 5.84
C MET A 1 -8.83 -0.52 6.44
N ASP A 2 -9.14 -0.25 7.70
CA ASP A 2 -8.55 0.86 8.43
C ASP A 2 -8.26 0.45 9.88
N ILE A 3 -7.20 1.03 10.48
CA ILE A 3 -6.86 0.79 11.88
C ILE A 3 -7.87 1.44 12.84
N SER A 4 -8.55 2.49 12.38
CA SER A 4 -9.63 3.15 13.12
C SER A 4 -10.93 2.35 13.01
N ALA A 5 -11.30 1.68 14.10
CA ALA A 5 -12.59 0.97 14.20
C ALA A 5 -13.79 1.91 13.99
N ALA A 6 -13.70 3.15 14.47
CA ALA A 6 -14.75 4.16 14.28
C ALA A 6 -14.92 4.53 12.80
N LEU A 7 -13.82 4.69 12.06
CA LEU A 7 -13.87 4.99 10.63
C LEU A 7 -14.43 3.81 9.84
N ALA A 8 -13.99 2.58 10.17
CA ALA A 8 -14.53 1.38 9.54
C ALA A 8 -16.05 1.23 9.79
N ALA A 9 -16.53 1.51 11.01
CA ALA A 9 -17.96 1.50 11.32
C ALA A 9 -18.74 2.53 10.49
N LEU A 10 -18.25 3.78 10.44
CA LEU A 10 -18.87 4.84 9.64
C LEU A 10 -18.89 4.51 8.15
N ALA A 11 -17.83 3.88 7.64
CA ALA A 11 -17.76 3.45 6.25
C ALA A 11 -18.81 2.36 5.93
N ARG A 12 -19.06 1.41 6.85
CA ARG A 12 -20.12 0.41 6.68
C ARG A 12 -21.51 1.02 6.66
N GLU A 13 -21.75 2.01 7.51
CA GLU A 13 -23.03 2.74 7.54
C GLU A 13 -23.28 3.51 6.23
N ARG A 14 -22.26 4.20 5.72
CA ARG A 14 -22.37 5.01 4.50
C ARG A 14 -22.34 4.20 3.20
N CYS A 15 -21.75 3.01 3.22
CA CYS A 15 -21.60 2.13 2.07
C CYS A 15 -22.11 0.70 2.38
N PRO A 16 -23.41 0.53 2.67
CA PRO A 16 -23.96 -0.73 3.16
C PRO A 16 -23.78 -1.89 2.18
N GLN A 17 -23.79 -1.64 0.87
CA GLN A 17 -23.52 -2.65 -0.16
C GLN A 17 -22.11 -3.24 -0.09
N TRP A 18 -21.18 -2.57 0.60
CA TRP A 18 -19.81 -3.01 0.80
C TRP A 18 -19.49 -3.31 2.26
N ALA A 19 -20.49 -3.41 3.14
CA ALA A 19 -20.25 -3.53 4.58
C ALA A 19 -19.37 -4.75 4.95
N ASP A 20 -19.57 -5.87 4.27
CA ASP A 20 -18.80 -7.12 4.45
C ASP A 20 -17.39 -7.06 3.84
N TRP A 21 -17.08 -6.01 3.07
CA TRP A 21 -15.80 -5.72 2.44
C TRP A 21 -14.97 -4.67 3.19
N ILE A 22 -15.48 -4.21 4.34
CA ILE A 22 -14.85 -3.20 5.18
C ILE A 22 -14.43 -3.87 6.48
N TRP A 23 -13.13 -3.84 6.78
CA TRP A 23 -12.55 -4.42 7.97
C TRP A 23 -11.85 -3.35 8.82
N ALA A 24 -11.95 -3.50 10.14
CA ALA A 24 -11.12 -2.77 11.09
C ALA A 24 -9.91 -3.65 11.45
N GLY A 25 -8.70 -3.09 11.40
CA GLY A 25 -7.47 -3.83 11.66
C GLY A 25 -6.22 -3.06 11.27
N ASN A 26 -5.06 -3.51 11.73
CA ASN A 26 -3.77 -2.96 11.33
C ASN A 26 -3.26 -3.72 10.12
N ALA A 27 -2.94 -3.02 9.03
CA ALA A 27 -2.39 -3.66 7.83
C ALA A 27 -1.09 -4.44 8.10
N TYR A 28 -0.35 -4.05 9.14
CA TYR A 28 0.93 -4.65 9.51
C TYR A 28 0.83 -6.12 9.92
N ASP A 29 -0.28 -6.54 10.55
CA ASP A 29 -0.48 -7.91 11.05
C ASP A 29 -1.77 -8.57 10.57
N TRP A 30 -2.64 -7.83 9.87
CA TRP A 30 -3.91 -8.35 9.40
C TRP A 30 -3.74 -9.47 8.36
N ARG A 31 -4.52 -10.54 8.53
CA ARG A 31 -4.55 -11.70 7.64
C ARG A 31 -5.99 -11.94 7.17
N PRO A 32 -6.30 -11.65 5.89
CA PRO A 32 -7.64 -11.91 5.36
C PRO A 32 -7.84 -13.42 5.10
N LEU A 33 -9.11 -13.85 5.06
CA LEU A 33 -9.46 -15.21 4.63
C LEU A 33 -9.19 -15.47 3.14
N ARG A 34 -9.01 -14.40 2.36
CA ARG A 34 -8.72 -14.47 0.93
C ARG A 34 -7.69 -13.43 0.53
N ARG A 35 -6.87 -13.76 -0.45
CA ARG A 35 -5.96 -12.81 -1.11
C ARG A 35 -6.70 -11.97 -2.15
N PHE A 36 -6.09 -10.88 -2.59
CA PHE A 36 -6.64 -9.90 -3.50
C PHE A 36 -5.74 -9.74 -4.73
N ASP A 37 -6.33 -9.57 -5.91
CA ASP A 37 -5.59 -9.35 -7.15
C ASP A 37 -4.81 -8.03 -7.14
N VAL A 38 -5.34 -7.03 -6.43
CA VAL A 38 -4.69 -5.73 -6.24
C VAL A 38 -4.79 -5.31 -4.78
N VAL A 39 -3.65 -5.01 -4.17
CA VAL A 39 -3.54 -4.46 -2.82
C VAL A 39 -2.92 -3.07 -2.93
N ARG A 40 -3.42 -2.10 -2.17
CA ARG A 40 -2.85 -0.76 -2.09
C ARG A 40 -2.48 -0.42 -0.66
N THR A 41 -1.29 0.14 -0.46
CA THR A 41 -0.82 0.61 0.85
C THR A 41 0.01 1.90 0.73
N GLY A 42 0.24 2.57 1.86
CA GLY A 42 1.19 3.67 1.99
C GLY A 42 2.41 3.20 2.78
N LEU A 43 3.57 3.11 2.13
CA LEU A 43 4.82 2.68 2.75
C LEU A 43 5.45 3.80 3.60
N GLU A 44 5.04 5.05 3.35
CA GLU A 44 5.48 6.25 4.08
C GLU A 44 5.11 6.23 5.57
N TYR A 45 4.11 5.44 5.96
CA TYR A 45 3.68 5.27 7.35
C TYR A 45 4.42 4.14 8.09
N VAL A 46 5.24 3.36 7.38
CA VAL A 46 5.98 2.24 7.95
C VAL A 46 7.43 2.66 8.21
N PRO A 47 7.97 2.49 9.43
CA PRO A 47 9.37 2.77 9.72
C PRO A 47 10.29 2.00 8.78
N GLU A 48 11.37 2.63 8.33
CA GLU A 48 12.24 2.09 7.27
C GLU A 48 12.73 0.66 7.53
N ARG A 49 13.12 0.38 8.78
CA ARG A 49 13.59 -0.93 9.25
C ARG A 49 12.54 -2.05 9.20
N ASP A 50 11.25 -1.68 9.19
CA ASP A 50 10.13 -2.62 9.26
C ASP A 50 9.49 -2.84 7.87
N ARG A 51 9.89 -2.07 6.85
CA ARG A 51 9.27 -2.08 5.52
C ARG A 51 9.48 -3.39 4.76
N GLU A 52 10.66 -3.99 4.83
CA GLU A 52 10.93 -5.28 4.18
C GLU A 52 10.00 -6.37 4.74
N GLN A 53 9.92 -6.48 6.07
CA GLN A 53 9.02 -7.41 6.74
C GLN A 53 7.55 -7.12 6.39
N PHE A 54 7.16 -5.85 6.34
CA PHE A 54 5.82 -5.46 5.96
C PHE A 54 5.47 -5.85 4.52
N LEU A 55 6.37 -5.61 3.57
CA LEU A 55 6.21 -6.03 2.18
C LEU A 55 6.07 -7.56 2.07
N ALA A 56 6.92 -8.31 2.79
CA ALA A 56 6.84 -9.76 2.84
C ALA A 56 5.47 -10.24 3.35
N HIS A 57 4.97 -9.66 4.45
CA HIS A 57 3.63 -9.96 5.00
C HIS A 57 2.52 -9.68 3.98
N LEU A 58 2.58 -8.56 3.26
CA LEU A 58 1.58 -8.24 2.24
C LEU A 58 1.57 -9.27 1.10
N PHE A 59 2.73 -9.65 0.57
CA PHE A 59 2.81 -10.66 -0.47
C PHE A 59 2.44 -12.07 0.02
N GLU A 60 2.74 -12.40 1.28
CA GLU A 60 2.41 -13.71 1.85
C GLU A 60 0.91 -13.85 2.13
N PHE A 61 0.24 -12.84 2.67
CA PHE A 61 -1.12 -13.00 3.18
C PHE A 61 -2.19 -12.24 2.40
N LEU A 62 -1.83 -11.18 1.68
CA LEU A 62 -2.81 -10.26 1.08
C LEU A 62 -2.81 -10.29 -0.45
N VAL A 63 -1.65 -10.32 -1.10
CA VAL A 63 -1.56 -10.26 -2.58
C VAL A 63 -1.72 -11.67 -3.17
N ALA A 64 -2.56 -11.82 -4.19
CA ALA A 64 -2.70 -13.07 -4.94
C ALA A 64 -1.40 -13.41 -5.69
N THR A 65 -1.19 -14.68 -6.05
CA THR A 65 0.05 -15.14 -6.70
C THR A 65 0.36 -14.39 -8.01
N SER A 66 -0.66 -14.03 -8.79
CA SER A 66 -0.53 -13.20 -10.00
C SER A 66 -1.01 -11.76 -9.79
N GLY A 67 -1.03 -11.31 -8.54
CA GLY A 67 -1.54 -10.01 -8.15
C GLY A 67 -0.50 -8.90 -8.18
N ARG A 68 -0.93 -7.70 -7.79
CA ARG A 68 -0.12 -6.49 -7.76
C ARG A 68 -0.27 -5.76 -6.43
N LEU A 69 0.85 -5.31 -5.88
CA LEU A 69 0.90 -4.35 -4.78
C LEU A 69 1.13 -2.95 -5.34
N VAL A 70 0.33 -1.98 -4.92
CA VAL A 70 0.46 -0.57 -5.29
C VAL A 70 0.85 0.23 -4.06
N ILE A 71 1.98 0.94 -4.15
CA ILE A 71 2.44 1.87 -3.12
C ILE A 71 2.04 3.30 -3.51
N GLY A 72 1.41 4.02 -2.59
CA GLY A 72 1.02 5.42 -2.76
C GLY A 72 -0.45 5.63 -3.12
N MET A 73 -0.89 6.84 -3.49
CA MET A 73 -0.07 8.04 -3.65
C MET A 73 0.51 8.55 -2.34
N PHE A 74 1.78 8.96 -2.38
CA PHE A 74 2.49 9.66 -1.32
C PHE A 74 3.18 10.90 -1.90
N SER A 75 3.56 11.85 -1.04
CA SER A 75 4.34 13.03 -1.46
C SER A 75 5.80 12.84 -1.08
N GLU A 76 6.69 13.14 -2.00
CA GLU A 76 8.14 13.04 -1.82
C GLU A 76 8.83 14.20 -2.56
N GLU A 77 10.04 14.55 -2.15
CA GLU A 77 10.88 15.50 -2.90
C GLU A 77 11.08 15.00 -4.35
N ALA A 78 11.08 15.94 -5.29
CA ALA A 78 11.05 15.62 -6.71
C ALA A 78 12.27 14.82 -7.17
N ASP A 79 13.42 15.01 -6.50
CA ASP A 79 14.71 14.41 -6.80
C ASP A 79 15.01 13.13 -5.99
N GLN A 80 14.09 12.69 -5.13
CA GLN A 80 14.22 11.49 -4.29
C GLN A 80 13.30 10.38 -4.77
N ASP A 81 13.69 9.11 -4.63
CA ASP A 81 12.80 7.96 -4.90
C ASP A 81 13.00 6.88 -3.82
N LEU A 82 13.01 7.29 -2.55
CA LEU A 82 13.46 6.45 -1.43
C LEU A 82 12.61 5.17 -1.27
N PRO A 83 11.26 5.23 -1.24
CA PRO A 83 10.47 4.01 -1.09
C PRO A 83 10.62 3.06 -2.27
N GLN A 84 10.80 3.59 -3.49
CA GLN A 84 10.99 2.77 -4.68
C GLN A 84 12.37 2.12 -4.71
N ARG A 85 13.43 2.83 -4.32
CA ARG A 85 14.78 2.26 -4.22
C ARG A 85 14.84 1.11 -3.22
N GLN A 86 14.22 1.28 -2.05
CA GLN A 86 14.20 0.23 -1.03
C GLN A 86 13.50 -1.06 -1.53
N VAL A 87 12.43 -0.92 -2.31
CA VAL A 87 11.72 -2.07 -2.90
C VAL A 87 12.60 -2.81 -3.92
N ILE A 88 13.37 -2.06 -4.72
CA ILE A 88 14.33 -2.64 -5.68
C ILE A 88 15.46 -3.37 -4.92
N GLU A 89 15.94 -2.81 -3.81
CA GLU A 89 16.96 -3.44 -2.95
C GLU A 89 16.47 -4.74 -2.29
N CYS A 90 15.15 -4.88 -2.09
CA CYS A 90 14.50 -6.11 -1.64
C CYS A 90 14.20 -7.10 -2.80
N ASP A 91 14.81 -6.91 -3.97
CA ASP A 91 14.67 -7.70 -5.20
C ASP A 91 13.24 -7.78 -5.80
N TYR A 92 12.30 -6.92 -5.41
CA TYR A 92 10.95 -6.98 -5.97
C TYR A 92 10.87 -6.49 -7.42
N VAL A 93 9.92 -7.05 -8.20
CA VAL A 93 9.72 -6.70 -9.62
C VAL A 93 8.81 -5.49 -9.74
N MET A 94 9.33 -4.40 -10.32
CA MET A 94 8.57 -3.18 -10.54
C MET A 94 7.60 -3.33 -11.72
N GLY A 95 6.31 -3.12 -11.48
CA GLY A 95 5.24 -3.15 -12.48
C GLY A 95 4.95 -1.78 -13.14
N GLY A 96 5.65 -0.72 -12.71
CA GLY A 96 5.55 0.64 -13.24
C GLY A 96 5.52 1.71 -12.14
N SER A 97 5.74 2.97 -12.53
CA SER A 97 5.75 4.12 -11.62
C SER A 97 5.03 5.32 -12.22
N LEU A 98 4.48 6.17 -11.36
CA LEU A 98 3.79 7.42 -11.67
C LEU A 98 4.36 8.54 -10.79
N ALA A 99 4.57 9.71 -11.39
CA ALA A 99 4.92 10.92 -10.67
C ALA A 99 4.13 12.12 -11.24
N GLU A 100 3.36 12.79 -10.40
CA GLU A 100 2.55 13.94 -10.75
C GLU A 100 3.02 15.22 -10.02
N PRO A 101 2.80 16.41 -10.60
CA PRO A 101 3.07 17.67 -9.92
C PRO A 101 2.32 17.78 -8.59
N HIS A 102 3.00 18.29 -7.57
CA HIS A 102 2.39 18.70 -6.30
C HIS A 102 2.19 20.23 -6.30
N SER A 103 1.31 20.74 -5.43
CA SER A 103 1.12 22.20 -5.28
C SER A 103 2.39 22.90 -4.80
N HIS A 104 3.21 22.20 -4.01
CA HIS A 104 4.53 22.64 -3.60
C HIS A 104 5.58 22.27 -4.67
N PRO A 105 6.38 23.22 -5.18
CA PRO A 105 7.24 23.01 -6.36
C PRO A 105 8.34 21.96 -6.15
N ALA A 106 8.82 21.83 -4.91
CA ALA A 106 9.86 20.85 -4.55
C ALA A 106 9.31 19.41 -4.47
N LEU A 107 8.00 19.23 -4.28
CA LEU A 107 7.39 17.92 -4.07
C LEU A 107 6.77 17.36 -5.36
N ARG A 108 6.63 16.04 -5.40
CA ARG A 108 5.85 15.29 -6.38
C ARG A 108 4.95 14.30 -5.67
N ARG A 109 3.78 14.02 -6.25
CA ARG A 109 2.92 12.92 -5.82
C ARG A 109 3.34 11.67 -6.58
N LYS A 110 3.77 10.64 -5.87
CA LYS A 110 4.34 9.44 -6.47
C LYS A 110 3.52 8.21 -6.10
N ALA A 111 3.48 7.26 -7.01
CA ALA A 111 2.95 5.92 -6.79
C ALA A 111 3.70 4.93 -7.67
N PHE A 112 3.77 3.68 -7.25
CA PHE A 112 4.37 2.62 -8.06
C PHE A 112 3.75 1.26 -7.77
N GLY A 113 3.81 0.39 -8.77
CA GLY A 113 3.33 -0.98 -8.70
C GLY A 113 4.47 -1.97 -8.53
N ILE A 114 4.20 -3.06 -7.82
CA ILE A 114 5.08 -4.20 -7.63
C ILE A 114 4.29 -5.44 -8.00
N ASP A 115 4.82 -6.24 -8.93
CA ASP A 115 4.18 -7.47 -9.38
C ASP A 115 4.58 -8.66 -8.49
N ALA A 116 3.60 -9.49 -8.14
CA ALA A 116 3.86 -10.75 -7.47
C ALA A 116 4.64 -11.70 -8.41
N ARG A 117 5.57 -12.47 -7.84
CA ARG A 117 6.38 -13.46 -8.55
C ARG A 117 5.66 -14.78 -8.74
#